data_AF-A0A0Q8DIW9-F1
#
_entry.id   AF-A0A0Q8DIW9-F1
#
_cell.length_a   1.000
_cell.length_b   1.000
_cell.length_c   1.000
_cell.angle_alpha   90.00
_cell.angle_beta   90.00
_cell.angle_gamma   90.00
#
_symmetry.space_group_name_H-M   'P 1'
#
loop_
_entity.id
_entity.type
_entity.pdbx_description
1 polymer ?
#
loop_
_entity_poly.entity_id
_entity_poly.type
_entity_poly.pdbx_seq_one_letter_code
_entity_poly.pdbx_strand_id
1 'polypeptide(L)' 'MQQGWGTVEIQLEELLALTNNITPPADACNTWRALYRGLLEFRNDLMQHIHLENNVLFVNALTPRH' A
#
# COMPACT_ATOMS: atom_id res chain seq x y z
N MET A 1 -14.56 2.19 -11.38
CA MET A 1 -13.54 2.80 -10.49
C MET A 1 -13.19 1.93 -9.28
N GLN A 2 -14.07 1.06 -8.77
CA GLN A 2 -13.75 0.14 -7.65
C GLN A 2 -13.02 -1.17 -8.04
N GLN A 3 -12.95 -1.51 -9.33
CA GLN A 3 -12.41 -2.82 -9.74
C GLN A 3 -10.88 -2.90 -9.76
N GLY A 4 -10.16 -1.77 -9.82
CA GLY A 4 -8.70 -1.75 -9.88
C GLY A 4 -8.01 -1.98 -8.53
N TRP A 5 -8.57 -1.42 -7.46
CA TRP A 5 -7.98 -1.47 -6.11
C TRP A 5 -7.98 -2.88 -5.50
N GLY A 6 -8.96 -3.73 -5.85
CA GLY A 6 -9.00 -5.12 -5.38
C GLY A 6 -7.79 -5.96 -5.84
N THR A 7 -7.28 -5.71 -7.05
CA THR A 7 -6.05 -6.38 -7.53
C THR A 7 -4.82 -5.90 -6.77
N VAL A 8 -4.76 -4.60 -6.44
CA VAL A 8 -3.65 -4.01 -5.69
C VAL A 8 -3.57 -4.58 -4.28
N GLU A 9 -4.71 -4.78 -3.63
CA GLU A 9 -4.78 -5.38 -2.29
C GLU A 9 -4.21 -6.81 -2.28
N ILE A 10 -4.61 -7.66 -3.24
CA ILE A 10 -4.10 -9.03 -3.39
C ILE A 10 -2.57 -9.03 -3.62
N GLN A 11 -2.05 -8.14 -4.47
CA GLN A 11 -0.62 -8.02 -4.72
C GLN A 11 0.16 -7.58 -3.48
N LEU A 12 -0.43 -6.68 -2.68
CA LEU A 12 0.18 -6.22 -1.44
C LEU A 12 0.21 -7.34 -0.40
N GLU A 13 -0.84 -8.15 -0.29
CA GLU A 13 -0.85 -9.34 0.58
C GLU A 13 0.23 -10.36 0.19
N GLU A 14 0.40 -10.63 -1.11
CA GLU A 14 1.47 -11.50 -1.61
C GLU A 14 2.86 -10.95 -1.25
N LEU A 15 3.07 -9.64 -1.42
CA LEU A 15 4.31 -8.97 -1.03
C LEU A 15 4.58 -9.10 0.48
N LEU A 16 3.56 -8.95 1.32
CA LEU A 16 3.69 -9.13 2.77
C LEU A 16 4.05 -10.58 3.13
N ALA A 17 3.44 -11.56 2.46
CA ALA A 17 3.75 -12.97 2.67
C ALA A 17 5.21 -13.29 2.30
N LEU A 18 5.69 -12.80 1.15
CA LEU A 18 7.07 -13.01 0.67
C LEU A 18 8.13 -12.34 1.55
N THR A 19 7.76 -11.30 2.30
CA THR A 19 8.68 -10.50 3.11
C THR A 19 8.54 -10.75 4.61
N ASN A 20 7.81 -11.79 5.01
CA ASN A 20 7.47 -12.06 6.40
C ASN A 20 6.93 -10.80 7.11
N ASN A 21 5.90 -10.21 6.52
CA ASN A 21 5.30 -8.94 6.95
C ASN A 21 6.33 -7.79 7.05
N ILE A 22 7.19 -7.66 6.03
CA ILE A 22 8.27 -6.66 5.97
C ILE A 22 9.20 -6.73 7.19
N THR A 23 9.51 -7.95 7.65
CA THR A 23 10.45 -8.17 8.75
C THR A 23 11.79 -8.65 8.19
N PRO A 24 12.84 -7.80 8.16
CA PRO A 24 14.14 -8.23 7.65
C PRO A 24 14.78 -9.23 8.62
N PRO A 25 15.53 -10.23 8.12
CA PRO A 25 16.26 -11.15 8.99
C PRO A 25 17.36 -10.42 9.78
N ALA A 26 17.75 -10.98 10.93
CA ALA A 26 18.69 -10.33 11.86
C ALA A 26 20.05 -10.02 11.21
N ASP A 27 20.52 -10.92 10.35
CA ASP A 27 21.79 -10.86 9.62
C ASP A 27 21.69 -10.13 8.27
N ALA A 28 20.54 -9.51 7.95
CA ALA A 28 20.37 -8.75 6.73
C ALA A 28 21.44 -7.65 6.58
N CYS A 29 22.04 -7.55 5.39
CA CYS A 29 22.96 -6.47 5.09
C CYS A 29 22.22 -5.12 5.00
N ASN A 30 22.98 -4.02 4.99
CA ASN A 30 22.40 -2.66 5.00
C ASN A 30 21.51 -2.38 3.78
N THR A 31 21.87 -2.88 2.60
CA THR A 31 21.06 -2.73 1.37
C THR A 31 19.72 -3.44 1.51
N TRP A 32 19.70 -4.64 2.11
CA TRP A 32 18.48 -5.39 2.33
C TRP A 32 17.56 -4.72 3.37
N ARG A 33 18.14 -4.19 4.46
CA ARG A 33 17.38 -3.40 5.43
C ARG A 33 16.80 -2.12 4.80
N ALA A 34 17.56 -1.45 3.93
CA ALA A 34 17.07 -0.27 3.20
C ALA A 34 15.90 -0.62 2.28
N LEU A 35 15.98 -1.74 1.56
CA LEU A 35 14.86 -2.26 0.77
C LEU A 35 13.60 -2.44 1.62
N TYR A 36 13.71 -3.09 2.78
CA TYR A 36 12.55 -3.36 3.65
C TYR A 36 11.95 -2.06 4.22
N ARG A 37 12.78 -1.04 4.51
CA ARG A 37 12.28 0.28 4.88
C ARG A 37 11.48 0.93 3.74
N GLY A 38 11.99 0.86 2.51
CA GLY A 38 11.29 1.35 1.33
C GLY A 38 9.97 0.61 1.07
N LEU A 39 9.92 -0.71 1.29
CA LEU A 39 8.68 -1.48 1.19
C LEU A 39 7.63 -1.05 2.22
N LEU A 40 8.05 -0.74 3.45
CA LEU A 40 7.15 -0.24 4.48
C LEU A 40 6.59 1.14 4.14
N GLU A 41 7.46 2.05 3.66
CA GLU A 41 7.05 3.37 3.17
C GLU A 41 6.07 3.25 2.00
N PHE A 42 6.42 2.48 0.99
CA PHE A 42 5.57 2.22 -0.17
C PHE A 42 4.19 1.69 0.23
N ARG A 43 4.13 0.70 1.13
CA ARG A 43 2.87 0.17 1.65
C ARG A 43 2.02 1.27 2.29
N ASN A 44 2.62 2.06 3.16
CA ASN A 44 1.91 3.09 3.91
C ASN A 44 1.34 4.16 2.98
N ASP A 45 2.15 4.64 2.03
CA ASP A 45 1.76 5.64 1.05
C ASP A 45 0.63 5.13 0.16
N LEU A 46 0.72 3.89 -0.30
CA LEU A 46 -0.30 3.26 -1.12
C LEU A 46 -1.63 3.12 -0.36
N MET A 47 -1.59 2.69 0.91
CA MET A 47 -2.79 2.61 1.74
C MET A 47 -3.40 3.98 1.99
N GLN A 48 -2.58 5.02 2.23
CA GLN A 48 -3.05 6.39 2.37
C GLN A 48 -3.70 6.90 1.08
N HIS A 49 -3.09 6.61 -0.07
CA HIS A 49 -3.63 6.97 -1.38
C HIS A 49 -5.01 6.34 -1.63
N ILE A 50 -5.14 5.03 -1.38
CA ILE A 50 -6.41 4.30 -1.47
C ILE A 50 -7.48 4.93 -0.57
N HIS A 51 -7.11 5.25 0.68
CA HIS A 51 -8.03 5.87 1.63
C HIS A 51 -8.49 7.26 1.14
N LEU A 52 -7.56 8.09 0.67
CA LEU A 52 -7.85 9.42 0.15
C LEU A 52 -8.81 9.36 -1.04
N GLU A 53 -8.56 8.48 -2.00
CA GLU A 53 -9.43 8.34 -3.16
C GLU A 53 -10.82 7.85 -2.77
N ASN A 54 -10.90 6.73 -2.05
CA ASN A 54 -12.17 6.06 -1.78
C ASN A 54 -13.07 6.86 -0.85
N ASN A 55 -12.49 7.51 0.17
CA ASN A 55 -13.29 8.13 1.22
C ASN A 55 -13.45 9.64 1.06
N VAL A 56 -12.61 10.29 0.26
CA VAL A 56 -12.66 11.75 0.06
C VAL A 56 -12.95 12.08 -1.39
N LEU A 57 -12.05 11.73 -2.32
CA LEU A 57 -12.12 12.24 -3.68
C LEU A 57 -13.32 11.69 -4.44
N PHE A 58 -13.59 10.39 -4.37
CA PHE A 58 -14.71 9.77 -5.08
C PHE A 58 -16.05 10.12 -4.46
N VAL A 59 -16.13 10.20 -3.12
CA VAL A 59 -17.35 10.66 -2.43
C VAL A 59 -17.70 12.08 -2.87
N ASN A 60 -16.70 12.99 -2.87
CA ASN A 60 -16.90 14.36 -3.30
C ASN A 60 -17.25 14.48 -4.79
N ALA A 61 -16.66 13.66 -5.66
CA ALA A 61 -16.96 13.64 -7.09
C ALA A 61 -18.38 13.14 -7.40
N LEU A 62 -18.89 12.22 -6.60
CA LEU A 62 -20.25 11.67 -6.74
C LEU A 62 -21.31 12.53 -6.04
N THR A 63 -20.91 13.50 -5.21
CA THR A 63 -21.82 14.45 -4.57
C THR A 63 -22.08 15.62 -5.52
N PRO A 64 -23.30 15.78 -6.06
CA PRO A 64 -23.61 16.90 -6.93
C PRO A 64 -23.46 18.21 -6.14
N ARG A 65 -22.65 19.14 -6.66
CA ARG A 65 -22.64 20.51 -6.16
C ARG A 65 -23.79 21.27 -6.82
N HIS A 66 -24.69 21.80 -5.99
CA HIS A 66 -25.81 22.66 -6.42
C HIS A 66 -25.32 23.94 -7.10
#